data_AF-A0A969PIG6-F1
#
_entry.id   AF-A0A969PIG6-F1
#
_cell.length_a   1.000
_cell.length_b   1.000
_cell.length_c   1.000
_cell.angle_alpha   90.00
_cell.angle_beta   90.00
_cell.angle_gamma   90.00
#
_symmetry.space_group_name_H-M   'P 1'
#
loop_
_entity.id
_entity.type
_entity.pdbx_description
1 polymer ?
#
loop_
_entity_poly.entity_id
_entity_poly.type
_entity_poly.pdbx_seq_one_letter_code
_entity_poly.pdbx_strand_id
1 'polypeptide(L)'
;MFVLECQAAANSNSGVGSIRRLWENRVGVALAVKLKKDSQWYASHHHIPEWSIQRDRPAATTVELPFDTTRDDIEAIKAIAIPLGWTVSNPYKIALKKINRAFFLDNNYLPQQSFIDWRGEIILTSEHPEAIVWNN
;
A
#
# COMPACT_ATOMS: atom_id res chain seq x y z
N MET A 1 14.36 -8.68 -2.92
CA MET A 1 13.32 -8.12 -2.02
C MET A 1 13.17 -6.63 -2.29
N PHE A 2 11.93 -6.15 -2.48
CA PHE A 2 11.65 -4.75 -2.81
C PHE A 2 10.88 -4.08 -1.67
N VAL A 3 11.34 -2.90 -1.23
CA VAL A 3 10.80 -2.19 -0.07
C VAL A 3 10.25 -0.83 -0.51
N LEU A 4 9.03 -0.53 -0.07
CA LEU A 4 8.34 0.72 -0.30
C LEU A 4 7.98 1.35 1.04
N GLU A 5 8.38 2.60 1.25
CA GLU A 5 7.91 3.40 2.37
C GLU A 5 6.93 4.46 1.89
N CYS A 6 5.69 4.35 2.34
CA CYS A 6 4.64 5.31 2.06
C CYS A 6 4.08 5.92 3.34
N GLN A 7 3.49 7.10 3.18
CA GLN A 7 2.69 7.72 4.22
C GLN A 7 1.24 7.76 3.75
N ALA A 8 0.46 6.79 4.21
CA ALA A 8 -0.98 6.77 4.08
C ALA A 8 -1.62 7.29 5.39
N ALA A 9 -2.70 8.06 5.25
CA ALA A 9 -3.58 8.42 6.35
C ALA A 9 -4.98 7.90 6.03
N ALA A 10 -5.45 6.91 6.78
CA ALA A 10 -6.79 6.35 6.69
C ALA A 10 -7.70 7.07 7.69
N ASN A 11 -8.58 7.95 7.22
CA ASN A 11 -9.66 8.45 8.07
C ASN A 11 -10.74 7.37 8.16
N SER A 12 -10.64 6.49 9.16
CA SER A 12 -11.78 5.65 9.54
C SER A 12 -12.81 6.55 10.25
N ASN A 13 -13.97 6.76 9.61
CA ASN A 13 -15.11 7.43 10.25
C ASN A 13 -15.62 6.56 11.41
N SER A 14 -14.99 6.70 12.59
CA SER A 14 -15.44 6.09 13.83
C SER A 14 -16.49 7.00 14.49
N GLY A 15 -17.70 6.96 13.94
CA GLY A 15 -18.87 7.51 14.60
C GLY A 15 -19.22 6.71 15.86
N VAL A 16 -18.93 7.31 17.02
CA VAL A 16 -19.58 7.16 18.34
C VAL A 16 -19.70 5.75 18.95
N GLY A 17 -18.91 5.53 20.02
CA GLY A 17 -19.35 4.90 21.27
C GLY A 17 -19.77 3.42 21.26
N SER A 18 -18.81 2.50 21.34
CA SER A 18 -18.94 1.27 22.15
C SER A 18 -17.63 0.49 22.14
N ILE A 19 -17.18 0.08 23.32
CA ILE A 19 -15.86 -0.52 23.57
C ILE A 19 -15.72 -1.94 22.96
N ARG A 20 -16.79 -2.46 22.32
CA ARG A 20 -16.80 -3.72 21.56
C ARG A 20 -16.71 -3.54 20.03
N ARG A 21 -16.85 -2.33 19.47
CA ARG A 21 -16.83 -2.04 18.01
C ARG A 21 -15.48 -1.60 17.43
N LEU A 22 -14.41 -1.54 18.24
CA LEU A 22 -13.14 -0.93 17.83
C LEU A 22 -12.30 -1.75 16.82
N TRP A 23 -12.78 -2.94 16.46
CA TRP A 23 -12.10 -3.90 15.58
C TRP A 23 -12.87 -4.23 14.29
N GLU A 24 -14.11 -3.75 14.12
CA GLU A 24 -15.03 -4.26 13.08
C GLU A 24 -15.12 -3.44 11.79
N ASN A 25 -14.37 -2.33 11.69
CA ASN A 25 -14.43 -1.47 10.51
C ASN A 25 -13.12 -0.70 10.28
N ARG A 26 -12.06 -1.42 9.94
CA ARG A 26 -10.77 -0.83 9.57
C ARG A 26 -10.52 -1.09 8.09
N VAL A 27 -9.93 -0.11 7.42
CA VAL A 27 -9.45 -0.27 6.04
C VAL A 27 -7.99 0.11 6.06
N GLY A 28 -7.13 -0.86 5.73
CA GLY A 28 -5.70 -0.65 5.60
C GLY A 28 -5.32 -0.26 4.18
N VAL A 29 -4.03 -0.03 3.97
CA VAL A 29 -3.46 0.23 2.65
C VAL A 29 -2.40 -0.80 2.33
N ALA A 30 -2.50 -1.43 1.16
CA ALA A 30 -1.41 -2.18 0.57
C ALA A 30 -0.84 -1.43 -0.64
N LEU A 31 0.41 -1.71 -0.96
CA LEU A 31 0.99 -1.32 -2.24
C LEU A 31 1.12 -2.55 -3.12
N ALA A 32 0.94 -2.37 -4.42
CA ALA A 32 1.21 -3.42 -5.39
C ALA A 32 2.05 -2.92 -6.56
N VAL A 33 2.84 -3.83 -7.11
CA VAL A 33 3.82 -3.57 -8.15
C VAL A 33 3.46 -4.39 -9.38
N LYS A 34 3.53 -3.75 -10.54
CA LYS A 34 3.37 -4.35 -11.85
C LYS A 34 4.71 -4.41 -12.55
N LEU A 35 5.02 -5.56 -13.15
CA LEU A 35 6.22 -5.74 -13.97
C LEU A 35 5.83 -5.74 -15.46
N LYS A 36 6.65 -5.13 -16.32
CA LYS A 36 6.34 -4.87 -17.75
C LYS A 36 5.98 -6.11 -18.58
N LYS A 37 6.44 -7.29 -18.17
CA LYS A 37 6.27 -8.56 -18.89
C LYS A 37 5.44 -9.58 -18.13
N ASP A 38 4.86 -9.18 -17.01
CA ASP A 38 4.04 -10.03 -16.18
C ASP A 38 2.59 -9.54 -16.25
N SER A 39 1.60 -10.44 -16.24
CA SER A 39 0.19 -10.07 -16.13
C SER A 39 -0.23 -9.79 -14.68
N GLN A 40 0.55 -10.27 -13.69
CA GLN A 40 0.21 -10.21 -12.28
C GLN A 40 0.62 -8.89 -11.61
N TRP A 41 -0.09 -8.59 -10.52
CA TRP A 41 0.27 -7.55 -9.55
C TRP A 41 0.81 -8.21 -8.29
N TYR A 42 1.99 -7.81 -7.86
CA TYR A 42 2.62 -8.28 -6.63
C TYR A 42 2.25 -7.35 -5.49
N ALA A 43 1.47 -7.83 -4.51
CA ALA A 43 0.92 -6.99 -3.45
C ALA A 43 1.62 -7.21 -2.11
N SER A 44 1.87 -6.12 -1.38
CA SER A 44 2.64 -6.11 -0.13
C SER A 44 1.98 -6.84 1.03
N HIS A 45 0.67 -7.08 0.95
CA HIS A 45 -0.12 -7.77 1.98
C HIS A 45 -0.31 -9.26 1.69
N HIS A 46 0.20 -9.78 0.56
CA HIS A 46 0.10 -11.20 0.18
C HIS A 46 -1.33 -11.79 0.25
N HIS A 47 -2.35 -10.97 -0.05
CA HIS A 47 -3.77 -11.35 0.08
C HIS A 47 -4.25 -11.64 1.52
N ILE A 48 -3.47 -11.25 2.52
CA ILE A 48 -3.82 -11.32 3.95
C ILE A 48 -4.15 -9.90 4.43
N PRO A 49 -5.43 -9.55 4.66
CA PRO A 49 -5.85 -8.19 4.98
C PRO A 49 -5.12 -7.56 6.17
N GLU A 50 -4.82 -8.36 7.19
CA GLU A 50 -4.13 -7.96 8.41
C GLU A 50 -2.70 -7.48 8.16
N TRP A 51 -2.09 -7.84 7.02
CA TRP A 51 -0.73 -7.44 6.63
C TRP A 51 -0.69 -6.11 5.86
N SER A 52 -1.84 -5.48 5.65
CA SER A 52 -1.90 -4.11 5.15
C SER A 52 -1.38 -3.10 6.19
N ILE A 53 -1.06 -1.90 5.73
CA ILE A 53 -0.69 -0.78 6.60
C ILE A 53 -1.96 -0.25 7.27
N GLN A 54 -2.04 -0.38 8.60
CA GLN A 54 -3.22 -0.01 9.39
C GLN A 54 -3.03 1.25 10.26
N ARG A 55 -2.11 2.13 9.87
CA ARG A 55 -1.72 3.30 10.68
C ARG A 55 -1.63 4.58 9.86
N ASP A 56 -2.01 5.70 10.47
CA ASP A 56 -2.06 7.02 9.82
C ASP A 56 -0.74 7.80 9.92
N ARG A 57 0.37 7.08 9.89
CA ARG A 57 1.74 7.60 10.02
C ARG A 57 2.66 6.87 9.05
N PRO A 58 3.80 7.47 8.63
CA PRO A 58 4.72 6.84 7.70
C PRO A 58 4.99 5.36 8.03
N ALA A 59 4.90 4.51 7.03
CA ALA A 59 5.04 3.07 7.14
C ALA A 59 5.82 2.49 5.96
N ALA A 60 6.81 1.66 6.31
CA ALA A 60 7.45 0.80 5.35
C ALA A 60 6.63 -0.49 5.20
N THR A 61 6.51 -0.95 3.96
CA THR A 61 5.98 -2.25 3.59
C THR A 61 6.91 -2.86 2.54
N THR A 62 6.83 -4.18 2.39
CA THR A 62 7.69 -4.93 1.46
C THR A 62 6.80 -5.58 0.44
N VAL A 63 7.19 -5.54 -0.82
CA VAL A 63 6.59 -6.33 -1.89
C VAL A 63 7.60 -7.39 -2.29
N GLU A 64 7.20 -8.64 -2.17
CA GLU A 64 8.00 -9.74 -2.70
C GLU A 64 7.82 -9.81 -4.21
N LEU A 65 8.94 -9.75 -4.92
CA LEU A 65 9.03 -9.80 -6.38
C LEU A 65 9.86 -11.02 -6.78
N PRO A 66 9.73 -11.51 -8.03
CA PRO A 66 10.59 -12.55 -8.56
C PRO A 66 12.07 -12.24 -8.35
N PHE A 67 12.87 -13.29 -8.22
CA PHE A 67 14.32 -13.17 -8.14
C PHE A 67 14.86 -12.39 -9.36
N ASP A 68 15.95 -11.66 -9.17
CA ASP A 68 16.57 -10.77 -10.17
C ASP A 68 15.71 -9.61 -10.69
N THR A 69 14.52 -9.36 -10.11
CA THR A 69 13.74 -8.17 -10.49
C THR A 69 14.53 -6.89 -10.20
N THR A 70 14.67 -6.04 -11.21
CA THR A 70 15.33 -4.73 -11.13
C THR A 70 14.31 -3.59 -11.20
N ARG A 71 14.77 -2.35 -11.00
CA ARG A 71 13.94 -1.16 -11.20
C ARG A 71 13.36 -1.10 -12.62
N ASP A 72 14.16 -1.44 -13.63
CA ASP A 72 13.78 -1.24 -15.04
C ASP A 72 12.67 -2.19 -15.48
N ASP A 73 12.47 -3.28 -14.73
CA ASP A 73 11.39 -4.24 -14.91
C ASP A 73 10.04 -3.72 -14.39
N ILE A 74 10.05 -2.75 -13.48
CA ILE A 74 8.82 -2.17 -12.93
C ILE A 74 8.13 -1.33 -14.00
N GLU A 75 6.84 -1.59 -14.20
CA GLU A 75 5.93 -0.85 -15.06
C GLU A 75 5.18 0.21 -14.24
N ALA A 76 4.57 -0.20 -13.14
CA ALA A 76 3.68 0.65 -12.35
C ALA A 76 3.64 0.21 -10.89
N ILE A 77 3.26 1.15 -10.03
CA ILE A 77 2.94 0.92 -8.62
C ILE A 77 1.56 1.49 -8.36
N LYS A 78 0.74 0.76 -7.60
CA LYS A 78 -0.58 1.21 -7.17
C LYS A 78 -0.74 1.08 -5.66
N ALA A 79 -1.62 1.90 -5.11
CA ALA A 79 -2.15 1.72 -3.77
C ALA A 79 -3.51 1.03 -3.83
N ILE A 80 -3.80 0.22 -2.82
CA ILE A 80 -5.02 -0.58 -2.68
C ILE A 80 -5.57 -0.38 -1.27
N ALA A 81 -6.84 -0.02 -1.17
CA ALA A 81 -7.59 -0.02 0.07
C ALA A 81 -7.98 -1.47 0.40
N ILE A 82 -7.63 -1.91 1.61
CA ILE A 82 -7.81 -3.28 2.08
C ILE A 82 -8.79 -3.29 3.24
N PRO A 83 -10.07 -3.63 3.00
CA PRO A 83 -11.05 -3.87 4.04
C PRO A 83 -10.58 -4.94 5.04
N LEU A 84 -10.67 -4.66 6.34
CA LEU A 84 -10.46 -5.64 7.42
C LEU A 84 -11.79 -5.95 8.10
N GLY A 85 -12.08 -7.24 8.23
CA GLY A 85 -13.32 -7.75 8.85
C GLY A 85 -14.48 -7.90 7.86
N TRP A 86 -15.55 -8.52 8.34
CA TRP A 86 -16.69 -8.98 7.52
C TRP A 86 -17.68 -7.86 7.18
N THR A 87 -17.57 -6.71 7.85
CA THR A 87 -18.56 -5.62 7.86
C THR A 87 -17.98 -4.28 7.41
N VAL A 88 -17.12 -4.27 6.40
CA VAL A 88 -16.74 -3.03 5.72
C VAL A 88 -17.82 -2.66 4.71
N SER A 89 -19.03 -2.36 5.22
CA SER A 89 -20.15 -1.87 4.43
C SER A 89 -20.27 -0.34 4.46
N ASN A 90 -19.46 0.33 5.30
CA ASN A 90 -19.48 1.78 5.41
C ASN A 90 -18.55 2.43 4.38
N PRO A 91 -18.95 3.56 3.79
CA PRO A 91 -18.07 4.32 2.91
C PRO A 91 -16.82 4.75 3.68
N TYR A 92 -15.66 4.53 3.08
CA TYR A 92 -14.36 4.92 3.62
C TYR A 92 -13.66 5.93 2.70
N LYS A 93 -12.73 6.69 3.29
CA LYS A 93 -11.89 7.62 2.55
C LYS A 93 -10.47 7.56 3.10
N ILE A 94 -9.52 7.12 2.28
CA ILE A 94 -8.11 7.04 2.62
C ILE A 94 -7.34 8.04 1.76
N ALA A 95 -6.57 8.91 2.39
CA ALA A 95 -5.70 9.85 1.71
C ALA A 95 -4.26 9.32 1.70
N LEU A 96 -3.76 9.01 0.51
CA LEU A 96 -2.34 8.74 0.28
C LEU A 96 -1.68 10.01 -0.23
N LYS A 97 -0.76 10.56 0.57
CA LYS A 97 -0.16 11.87 0.29
C LYS A 97 1.27 11.80 -0.21
N LYS A 98 1.99 10.73 0.14
CA LYS A 98 3.42 10.64 -0.14
C LYS A 98 3.92 9.20 -0.20
N ILE A 99 4.90 8.97 -1.08
CA ILE A 99 5.82 7.82 -1.03
C ILE A 99 7.20 8.43 -0.82
N ASN A 100 7.77 8.20 0.37
CA ASN A 100 9.03 8.79 0.78
C ASN A 100 10.21 8.17 0.03
N ARG A 101 10.13 6.86 -0.18
CA ARG A 101 11.19 6.08 -0.83
C ARG A 101 10.65 4.74 -1.31
N ALA A 102 11.16 4.31 -2.45
CA ALA A 102 11.08 2.96 -2.98
C ALA A 102 12.50 2.49 -3.35
N PHE A 103 12.92 1.33 -2.86
CA PHE A 103 14.28 0.82 -3.08
C PHE A 103 14.32 -0.71 -3.05
N PHE A 104 15.31 -1.28 -3.72
CA PHE A 104 15.65 -2.69 -3.63
C PHE A 104 16.66 -2.90 -2.50
N LEU A 105 16.67 -4.10 -1.93
CA LEU A 105 17.76 -4.54 -1.07
C LEU A 105 18.87 -5.17 -1.91
N ASP A 106 20.13 -4.91 -1.56
CA ASP A 106 21.28 -5.62 -2.14
C ASP A 106 21.49 -7.00 -1.49
N ASN A 107 22.57 -7.68 -1.87
CA ASN A 107 22.92 -9.01 -1.34
C ASN A 107 23.26 -9.01 0.16
N ASN A 108 23.52 -7.84 0.75
CA ASN A 108 23.76 -7.65 2.17
C ASN A 108 22.50 -7.20 2.93
N TYR A 109 21.34 -7.20 2.26
CA TYR A 109 20.07 -6.69 2.78
C TYR A 109 20.10 -5.19 3.10
N LEU A 110 20.98 -4.43 2.47
CA LEU A 110 21.06 -2.98 2.62
C LEU A 110 20.21 -2.26 1.58
N PRO A 111 19.58 -1.13 1.93
CA PRO A 111 18.80 -0.33 1.01
C PRO A 111 19.70 0.24 -0.10
N GLN A 112 19.34 -0.02 -1.35
CA GLN A 112 19.92 0.67 -2.49
C GLN A 112 19.35 2.09 -2.62
N GLN A 113 19.87 2.85 -3.58
CA GLN A 113 19.37 4.18 -3.89
C GLN A 113 17.86 4.14 -4.17
N SER A 114 17.11 5.03 -3.53
CA SER A 114 15.70 5.15 -3.82
C SER A 114 15.46 5.77 -5.19
N PHE A 115 14.48 5.25 -5.92
CA PHE A 115 14.12 5.73 -7.26
C PHE A 115 12.76 6.45 -7.31
N ILE A 116 12.07 6.61 -6.18
CA ILE A 116 10.79 7.33 -6.07
C ILE A 116 10.86 8.35 -4.94
N ASP A 117 10.53 9.61 -5.24
CA ASP A 117 10.02 10.60 -4.28
C ASP A 117 8.70 11.11 -4.88
N TRP A 118 7.59 10.46 -4.52
CA TRP A 118 6.27 10.83 -5.04
C TRP A 118 5.51 11.63 -3.98
N ARG A 119 4.89 12.74 -4.42
CA ARG A 119 4.05 13.61 -3.62
C ARG A 119 2.78 13.91 -4.40
N GLY A 120 1.64 13.85 -3.73
CA GLY A 120 0.36 14.14 -4.34
C GLY A 120 -0.78 13.98 -3.35
N GLU A 121 -1.99 13.83 -3.88
CA GLU A 121 -3.14 13.42 -3.08
C GLU A 121 -3.96 12.43 -3.90
N ILE A 122 -3.93 11.18 -3.47
CA ILE A 122 -4.80 10.12 -3.99
C ILE A 122 -5.79 9.79 -2.90
N ILE A 123 -7.06 9.73 -3.29
CA ILE A 123 -8.16 9.36 -2.42
C ILE A 123 -8.65 7.98 -2.85
N LEU A 124 -8.55 7.01 -1.94
CA LEU A 124 -9.16 5.69 -2.12
C LEU A 124 -10.51 5.67 -1.41
N THR A 125 -11.53 5.17 -2.10
CA THR A 125 -12.91 5.00 -1.57
C THR A 125 -13.41 3.59 -1.82
N SER A 126 -14.59 3.26 -1.30
CA SER A 126 -15.27 1.98 -1.59
C SER A 126 -15.51 1.76 -3.08
N GLU A 127 -15.78 2.84 -3.84
CA GLU A 127 -16.06 2.81 -5.28
C GLU A 127 -14.78 2.83 -6.11
N HIS A 128 -13.72 3.44 -5.57
CA HIS A 128 -12.39 3.51 -6.18
C HIS A 128 -11.32 3.05 -5.19
N PRO A 129 -11.24 1.73 -4.93
CA PRO A 129 -10.36 1.18 -3.90
C PRO A 129 -8.90 1.14 -4.33
N GLU A 130 -8.59 1.39 -5.60
CA GLU A 130 -7.25 1.32 -6.15
C GLU A 130 -6.90 2.56 -6.94
N ALA A 131 -5.62 2.96 -6.90
CA ALA A 131 -5.10 4.04 -7.73
C ALA A 131 -3.62 3.86 -8.03
N ILE A 132 -3.21 4.14 -9.26
CA ILE A 132 -1.81 4.19 -9.66
C ILE A 132 -1.14 5.39 -9.00
N VAL A 133 0.02 5.15 -8.37
CA VAL A 133 0.80 6.16 -7.64
C VAL A 133 2.09 6.50 -8.37
N TRP A 134 2.57 5.61 -9.24
CA TRP A 134 3.80 5.78 -10.00
C TRP A 134 3.79 4.88 -11.24
N ASN A 135 4.36 5.37 -12.34
CA ASN A 135 4.61 4.63 -13.57
C ASN A 135 6.04 4.91 -14.05
N ASN A 136 6.64 3.94 -14.73
CA ASN A 136 7.96 4.04 -15.36
C ASN A 136 7.88 4.50 -16.82
#